data_AF-A0A382FHC6-F1
#
_entry.id   AF-A0A382FHC6-F1
#
_cell.length_a   1.000
_cell.length_b   1.000
_cell.length_c   1.000
_cell.angle_alpha   90.00
_cell.angle_beta   90.00
_cell.angle_gamma   90.00
#
_symmetry.space_group_name_H-M   'P 1'
#
loop_
_entity.id
_entity.type
_entity.pdbx_description
1 polymer ?
#
loop_
_entity_poly.entity_id
_entity_poly.type
_entity_poly.pdbx_seq_one_letter_code
_entity_poly.pdbx_strand_id
1 'polypeptide(L)'
;MSLNLTRQQYAEIYGPTTGDQVRLGDTDLFIEVERDLIAEGAGYGNEVKFGGGKVIRDGMGQSPLARDAESLDVVVTNALILDAKLGVVKADIGIKGGRIVGIGHAGNPGIQDGLGSVFADPETGQCNPMTIG
;
A
#
# COMPACT_ATOMS: atom_id res chain seq x y z
N MET A 1 -17.89 14.61 9.76
CA MET A 1 -17.06 14.57 10.97
C MET A 1 -15.67 14.10 10.58
N SER A 2 -14.61 14.69 11.12
CA SER A 2 -13.25 14.15 10.98
C SER A 2 -12.92 13.24 12.17
N LEU A 3 -12.30 12.10 11.90
CA LEU A 3 -11.66 11.25 12.91
C LEU A 3 -10.17 11.56 12.90
N ASN A 4 -9.60 11.86 14.06
CA ASN A 4 -8.16 12.12 14.19
C ASN A 4 -7.51 10.98 14.96
N LEU A 5 -6.39 10.47 14.43
CA LEU A 5 -5.53 9.49 15.11
C LEU A 5 -4.22 10.16 15.51
N THR A 6 -3.66 9.78 16.64
CA THR A 6 -2.27 10.15 16.96
C THR A 6 -1.31 9.37 16.05
N ARG A 7 -0.09 9.90 15.82
CA ARG A 7 0.92 9.18 15.02
C ARG A 7 1.25 7.80 15.60
N GLN A 8 1.30 7.68 16.92
CA GLN A 8 1.53 6.40 17.58
C GLN A 8 0.41 5.39 17.27
N GLN A 9 -0.86 5.80 17.41
CA GLN A 9 -2.01 4.94 17.10
C GLN A 9 -2.01 4.52 15.63
N TYR A 10 -1.68 5.45 14.74
CA TYR A 10 -1.58 5.16 13.31
C TYR A 10 -0.47 4.13 13.04
N ALA A 11 0.73 4.32 13.61
CA ALA A 11 1.86 3.42 13.45
C ALA A 11 1.60 2.00 14.00
N GLU A 12 0.88 1.88 15.12
CA GLU A 12 0.48 0.60 15.68
C GLU A 12 -0.50 -0.18 14.77
N ILE A 13 -1.28 0.51 13.95
CA ILE A 13 -2.29 -0.10 13.08
C ILE A 13 -1.73 -0.34 11.67
N TYR A 14 -1.07 0.65 11.08
CA TYR A 14 -0.69 0.67 9.66
C TYR A 14 0.82 0.79 9.44
N GLY A 15 1.62 0.80 10.51
CA GLY A 15 3.05 1.08 10.41
C GLY A 15 3.36 2.57 10.23
N PRO A 16 4.65 2.94 10.29
CA PRO A 16 5.12 4.33 10.21
C PRO A 16 4.67 4.99 8.91
N THR A 17 4.56 6.32 8.89
CA THR A 17 4.28 7.12 7.67
C THR A 17 5.30 8.26 7.54
N THR A 18 5.19 9.09 6.50
CA THR A 18 6.16 10.12 6.14
C THR A 18 6.65 10.92 7.35
N GLY A 19 7.98 10.98 7.53
CA GLY A 19 8.68 11.64 8.63
C GLY A 19 8.85 10.80 9.90
N ASP A 20 8.22 9.63 10.01
CA ASP A 20 8.51 8.69 11.10
C ASP A 20 9.86 8.00 10.86
N GLN A 21 10.56 7.70 11.96
CA GLN A 21 11.85 7.01 11.90
C GLN A 21 11.75 5.60 12.50
N VAL A 22 12.42 4.65 11.84
CA VAL A 22 12.53 3.26 12.29
C VAL A 22 13.98 2.90 12.51
N ARG A 23 14.27 2.35 13.68
CA ARG A 23 15.59 1.80 14.02
C ARG A 23 15.77 0.44 13.35
N LEU A 24 16.92 0.23 12.70
CA LEU A 24 17.24 -1.04 12.07
C LEU A 24 17.79 -2.03 13.10
N GLY A 25 16.90 -2.86 13.67
CA GLY A 25 17.27 -3.85 14.68
C GLY A 25 17.87 -3.20 15.93
N ASP A 26 18.99 -3.73 16.39
CA ASP A 26 19.77 -3.26 17.54
C ASP A 26 20.93 -2.31 17.15
N THR A 27 20.99 -1.88 15.88
CA THR A 27 22.04 -0.97 15.38
C THR A 27 21.77 0.49 15.74
N ASP A 28 22.72 1.40 15.53
CA ASP A 28 22.48 2.85 15.67
C ASP A 28 22.01 3.52 14.38
N LEU A 29 21.45 2.73 13.44
CA LEU A 29 20.91 3.21 12.17
C LEU A 29 19.41 3.47 12.29
N PHE A 30 19.00 4.67 11.88
CA PHE A 30 17.61 5.09 11.79
C PHE A 30 17.30 5.47 10.35
N ILE A 31 16.27 4.86 9.78
CA ILE A 31 15.72 5.22 8.48
C ILE A 31 14.47 6.07 8.69
N GLU A 32 14.29 7.09 7.87
CA GLU A 32 13.10 7.93 7.87
C GLU A 32 12.20 7.58 6.69
N VAL A 33 10.89 7.50 6.90
CA VAL A 33 9.95 7.30 5.80
C VAL A 33 9.91 8.58 4.96
N GLU A 34 10.42 8.53 3.75
CA GLU A 34 10.52 9.68 2.84
C GLU A 34 9.18 9.97 2.17
N ARG A 35 8.43 8.91 1.82
CA ARG A 35 7.14 8.98 1.10
C ARG A 35 6.19 7.90 1.56
N ASP A 36 4.90 8.23 1.58
CA ASP A 36 3.82 7.28 1.81
C ASP A 36 2.93 7.28 0.57
N LEU A 37 3.16 6.30 -0.32
CA LEU A 37 2.48 6.22 -1.62
C LEU A 37 1.00 5.91 -1.50
N ILE A 38 0.56 5.36 -0.36
CA ILE A 38 -0.86 5.15 -0.07
C ILE A 38 -1.51 6.50 0.22
N ALA A 39 -0.94 7.24 1.17
CA ALA A 39 -1.45 8.55 1.56
C ALA A 39 -1.32 9.61 0.44
N GLU A 40 -0.29 9.54 -0.39
CA GLU A 40 -0.14 10.40 -1.57
C GLU A 40 -1.23 10.15 -2.61
N GLY A 41 -1.64 8.89 -2.81
CA GLY A 41 -2.65 8.52 -3.80
C GLY A 41 -4.08 8.86 -3.39
N ALA A 42 -4.46 8.56 -2.14
CA ALA A 42 -5.84 8.64 -1.68
C ALA A 42 -6.03 9.35 -0.32
N GLY A 43 -4.97 9.84 0.30
CA GLY A 43 -5.00 10.39 1.65
C GLY A 43 -5.12 9.33 2.74
N TYR A 44 -4.97 9.76 3.99
CA TYR A 44 -5.07 8.90 5.17
C TYR A 44 -6.51 8.44 5.43
N GLY A 45 -6.67 7.17 5.79
CA GLY A 45 -7.98 6.51 6.02
C GLY A 45 -8.39 5.52 4.92
N ASN A 46 -7.64 5.46 3.81
CA ASN A 46 -7.86 4.52 2.72
C ASN A 46 -6.97 3.27 2.79
N GLU A 47 -6.18 3.11 3.86
CA GLU A 47 -5.28 1.99 4.04
C GLU A 47 -6.03 0.65 4.01
N VAL A 48 -5.54 -0.30 3.22
CA VAL A 48 -6.11 -1.65 3.17
C VAL A 48 -5.49 -2.53 4.24
N LYS A 49 -6.33 -3.25 4.99
CA LYS A 49 -5.89 -4.19 6.01
C LYS A 49 -6.80 -5.41 6.04
N PHE A 50 -6.19 -6.59 6.02
CA PHE A 50 -6.89 -7.85 6.16
C PHE A 50 -7.17 -8.19 7.64
N GLY A 51 -8.28 -8.88 7.89
CA GLY A 51 -8.67 -9.39 9.21
C GLY A 51 -10.19 -9.33 9.44
N GLY A 52 -10.66 -10.04 10.47
CA GLY A 52 -12.08 -10.04 10.85
C GLY A 52 -12.59 -8.63 11.12
N GLY A 53 -13.64 -8.22 10.40
CA GLY A 53 -14.24 -6.88 10.51
C GLY A 53 -13.42 -5.74 9.91
N LYS A 54 -12.38 -6.01 9.12
CA LYS A 54 -11.49 -4.99 8.55
C LYS A 54 -11.85 -4.63 7.10
N VAL A 55 -10.91 -4.00 6.39
CA VAL A 55 -11.13 -3.37 5.08
C VAL A 55 -11.20 -4.39 3.96
N ILE A 56 -10.27 -5.35 3.91
CA ILE A 56 -10.24 -6.38 2.87
C ILE A 56 -11.29 -7.44 3.17
N ARG A 57 -12.50 -7.20 2.68
CA ARG A 57 -13.69 -8.06 2.73
C ARG A 57 -14.48 -7.86 1.44
N ASP A 58 -15.24 -8.89 1.08
CA ASP A 58 -16.10 -8.90 -0.11
C ASP A 58 -16.99 -7.65 -0.19
N GLY A 59 -16.96 -6.97 -1.32
CA GLY A 59 -17.69 -5.71 -1.56
C GLY A 59 -17.09 -4.46 -0.91
N MET A 60 -16.02 -4.59 -0.12
CA MET A 60 -15.29 -3.50 0.52
C MET A 60 -13.94 -3.30 -0.18
N GLY A 61 -12.81 -3.37 0.54
CA GLY A 61 -11.49 -3.27 -0.07
C GLY A 61 -11.13 -4.45 -0.99
N GLN A 62 -11.95 -5.51 -0.99
CA GLN A 62 -11.90 -6.60 -1.97
C GLN A 62 -13.04 -6.42 -2.98
N SER A 63 -12.69 -6.38 -4.27
CA SER A 63 -13.62 -6.15 -5.36
C SER A 63 -14.35 -7.42 -5.77
N PRO A 64 -15.68 -7.50 -5.63
CA PRO A 64 -16.46 -8.67 -6.04
C PRO A 64 -16.59 -8.82 -7.56
N LEU A 65 -16.23 -7.77 -8.31
CA LEU A 65 -16.37 -7.70 -9.76
C LEU A 65 -15.06 -7.99 -10.49
N ALA A 66 -13.93 -7.93 -9.78
CA ALA A 66 -12.62 -8.13 -10.39
C ALA A 66 -12.47 -9.56 -10.90
N ARG A 67 -11.96 -9.69 -12.13
CA ARG A 67 -11.60 -10.99 -12.69
C ARG A 67 -10.13 -11.28 -12.42
N ASP A 68 -9.76 -12.55 -12.54
CA ASP A 68 -8.36 -12.99 -12.36
C ASP A 68 -7.34 -12.14 -13.13
N ALA A 69 -7.64 -11.73 -14.36
CA ALA A 69 -6.75 -10.87 -15.15
C ALA A 69 -6.48 -9.48 -14.51
N GLU A 70 -7.41 -8.96 -13.72
CA GLU A 70 -7.36 -7.64 -13.07
C GLU A 70 -6.87 -7.74 -11.62
N SER A 71 -7.11 -8.87 -10.96
CA SER A 71 -6.77 -9.10 -9.55
C SER A 71 -5.30 -9.38 -9.35
N LEU A 72 -4.73 -8.85 -8.27
CA LEU A 72 -3.43 -9.29 -7.77
C LEU A 72 -3.52 -10.72 -7.23
N ASP A 73 -2.48 -11.51 -7.44
CA ASP A 73 -2.39 -12.86 -6.87
C ASP A 73 -2.06 -12.76 -5.37
N VAL A 74 -1.19 -11.80 -5.01
CA VAL A 74 -0.82 -11.48 -3.64
C VAL A 74 -0.65 -9.96 -3.50
N VAL A 75 -1.08 -9.41 -2.37
CA VAL A 75 -0.78 -8.04 -1.96
C VAL A 75 -0.09 -8.03 -0.60
N VAL A 76 1.04 -7.32 -0.51
CA VAL A 76 1.69 -7.00 0.77
C VAL A 76 1.23 -5.60 1.17
N THR A 77 0.33 -5.51 2.14
CA THR A 77 -0.31 -4.25 2.52
C THR A 77 0.56 -3.43 3.48
N ASN A 78 0.62 -2.10 3.31
CA ASN A 78 1.30 -1.16 4.21
C ASN A 78 2.77 -1.52 4.52
N ALA A 79 3.52 -1.93 3.51
CA ALA A 79 4.92 -2.29 3.67
C ALA A 79 5.80 -1.04 3.81
N LEU A 80 6.73 -1.07 4.77
CA LEU A 80 7.90 -0.18 4.76
C LEU A 80 8.97 -0.80 3.86
N ILE A 81 9.24 -0.14 2.75
CA ILE A 81 10.16 -0.58 1.70
C ILE A 81 11.46 0.20 1.83
N LEU A 82 12.57 -0.52 1.95
CA LEU A 82 13.91 0.02 1.88
C LEU A 82 14.56 -0.51 0.60
N ASP A 83 14.71 0.34 -0.40
CA ASP A 83 15.30 -0.01 -1.70
C ASP A 83 16.28 1.06 -2.19
N ALA A 84 17.36 0.64 -2.83
CA ALA A 84 18.43 1.55 -3.25
C ALA A 84 18.02 2.54 -4.35
N LYS A 85 16.99 2.23 -5.15
CA LYS A 85 16.47 3.11 -6.21
C LYS A 85 15.25 3.88 -5.75
N LEU A 86 14.36 3.24 -4.99
CA LEU A 86 13.11 3.85 -4.54
C LEU A 86 13.28 4.72 -3.29
N GLY A 87 14.33 4.49 -2.51
CA GLY A 87 14.53 5.12 -1.20
C GLY A 87 13.80 4.37 -0.09
N VAL A 88 13.36 5.12 0.93
CA VAL A 88 12.60 4.57 2.07
C VAL A 88 11.14 5.00 1.94
N VAL A 89 10.29 4.11 1.44
CA VAL A 89 8.89 4.43 1.11
C VAL A 89 7.92 3.49 1.79
N LYS A 90 6.72 3.98 2.10
CA LYS A 90 5.59 3.15 2.50
C LYS A 90 4.64 2.95 1.32
N ALA A 91 4.26 1.71 1.06
CA ALA A 91 3.35 1.37 -0.03
C ALA A 91 2.70 -0.01 0.15
N ASP A 92 1.66 -0.28 -0.64
CA ASP A 92 1.22 -1.63 -0.95
C ASP A 92 2.06 -2.20 -2.10
N ILE A 93 2.43 -3.48 -2.02
CA ILE A 93 3.16 -4.20 -3.08
C ILE A 93 2.24 -5.24 -3.70
N GLY A 94 2.00 -5.12 -5.01
CA GLY A 94 1.18 -6.03 -5.78
C GLY A 94 2.03 -7.04 -6.53
N ILE A 95 1.65 -8.31 -6.42
CA ILE A 95 2.32 -9.43 -7.07
C ILE A 95 1.32 -10.14 -7.97
N LYS A 96 1.72 -10.39 -9.22
CA LYS A 96 0.97 -11.19 -10.19
C LYS A 96 1.92 -12.00 -11.07
N GLY A 97 1.59 -13.27 -11.32
CA GLY A 97 2.43 -14.18 -12.10
C GLY A 97 3.83 -14.38 -11.50
N GLY A 98 3.96 -14.27 -10.18
CA GLY A 98 5.25 -14.35 -9.48
C GLY A 98 6.19 -13.15 -9.67
N ARG A 99 5.69 -12.02 -10.19
CA ARG A 99 6.44 -10.77 -10.35
C ARG A 99 5.79 -9.63 -9.57
N ILE A 100 6.59 -8.67 -9.12
CA ILE A 100 6.07 -7.39 -8.61
C ILE A 100 5.51 -6.63 -9.82
N VAL A 101 4.21 -6.43 -9.85
CA VAL A 101 3.52 -5.68 -10.90
C VAL A 101 3.23 -4.25 -10.50
N GLY A 102 3.26 -3.94 -9.20
CA GLY A 102 3.09 -2.56 -8.77
C GLY A 102 3.53 -2.32 -7.33
N ILE A 103 3.94 -1.08 -7.11
CA ILE A 103 4.20 -0.48 -5.82
C ILE A 103 3.39 0.83 -5.80
N GLY A 104 2.50 0.98 -4.81
CA GLY A 104 1.56 2.10 -4.76
C GLY A 104 0.44 1.84 -3.77
N HIS A 105 -0.81 2.04 -4.19
CA HIS A 105 -1.99 1.82 -3.35
C HIS A 105 -2.89 0.73 -3.94
N ALA A 106 -3.20 -0.29 -3.15
CA ALA A 106 -4.07 -1.39 -3.53
C ALA A 106 -5.46 -1.28 -2.91
N GLY A 107 -6.47 -1.88 -3.54
CA GLY A 107 -7.83 -1.87 -3.01
C GLY A 107 -8.89 -2.24 -4.04
N ASN A 108 -10.11 -1.75 -3.82
CA ASN A 108 -11.24 -1.95 -4.71
C ASN A 108 -11.58 -0.67 -5.50
N PRO A 109 -11.37 -0.64 -6.84
CA PRO A 109 -11.61 0.54 -7.66
C PRO A 109 -13.09 0.93 -7.75
N GLY A 110 -14.02 0.06 -7.32
CA GLY A 110 -15.44 0.39 -7.25
C GLY A 110 -15.81 1.33 -6.10
N ILE A 111 -14.97 1.45 -5.07
CA ILE A 111 -15.29 2.24 -3.86
C ILE A 111 -14.11 3.04 -3.28
N GLN A 112 -12.88 2.83 -3.79
CA GLN A 112 -11.68 3.55 -3.35
C GLN A 112 -11.05 4.27 -4.54
N ASP A 113 -10.56 5.48 -4.28
CA ASP A 113 -9.81 6.29 -5.24
C ASP A 113 -8.30 6.10 -5.06
N GLY A 114 -7.50 6.64 -5.99
CA GLY A 114 -6.04 6.69 -5.85
C GLY A 114 -5.32 5.35 -5.93
N LEU A 115 -6.00 4.31 -6.41
CA LEU A 115 -5.43 2.97 -6.59
C LEU A 115 -4.49 2.91 -7.79
N GLY A 116 -3.51 2.02 -7.72
CA GLY A 116 -2.60 1.71 -8.82
C GLY A 116 -1.13 1.82 -8.42
N SER A 117 -0.25 1.38 -9.31
CA SER A 117 1.17 1.59 -9.12
C SER A 117 1.57 3.04 -9.44
N VAL A 118 2.49 3.57 -8.64
CA VAL A 118 3.14 4.86 -8.93
C VAL A 118 4.26 4.71 -9.96
N PHE A 119 4.76 3.49 -10.17
CA PHE A 119 5.85 3.20 -11.10
C PHE A 119 5.31 2.48 -12.33
N ALA A 120 5.76 2.94 -13.50
CA ALA A 120 5.43 2.29 -14.76
C ALA A 120 6.14 0.93 -14.86
N ASP A 121 5.42 -0.06 -15.39
CA ASP A 121 5.97 -1.34 -15.76
C ASP A 121 7.07 -1.15 -16.82
N PRO A 122 8.27 -1.74 -16.65
CA PRO A 122 9.38 -1.54 -17.58
C PRO A 122 9.14 -2.06 -19.00
N GLU A 123 8.29 -3.08 -19.17
CA GLU A 123 8.01 -3.70 -20.47
C GLU A 123 6.92 -2.93 -21.22
N THR A 124 5.87 -2.50 -20.51
CA THR A 124 4.71 -1.83 -21.13
C THR A 124 4.73 -0.31 -21.06
N GLY A 125 5.51 0.26 -20.13
CA GLY A 125 5.53 1.69 -19.83
C GLY A 125 4.28 2.22 -19.13
N GLN A 126 3.36 1.33 -18.72
CA GLN A 126 2.09 1.70 -18.08
C GLN A 126 2.11 1.38 -16.59
N CYS A 127 1.43 2.19 -15.78
CA CYS A 127 1.21 1.87 -14.37
C CYS A 127 0.13 0.79 -14.26
N ASN A 128 0.47 -0.33 -13.63
CA ASN A 128 -0.48 -1.44 -13.47
C ASN A 128 -1.56 -1.12 -12.43
N PRO A 129 -2.79 -1.63 -12.62
CA PRO A 129 -3.81 -1.61 -11.58
C PRO A 129 -3.37 -2.47 -10.38
N MET A 130 -3.81 -2.06 -9.19
CA MET A 130 -3.48 -2.72 -7.92
C MET A 130 -4.75 -3.25 -7.25
N THR A 131 -5.58 -3.94 -8.04
CA THR A 131 -6.90 -4.37 -7.57
C THR A 131 -6.80 -5.63 -6.70
N ILE A 132 -7.46 -5.58 -5.54
CA ILE A 132 -7.67 -6.75 -4.69
C ILE A 132 -9.00 -7.37 -5.12
N GLY A 133 -8.94 -8.56 -5.74
CA GLY A 133 -10.13 -9.36 -6.09
C GLY A 133 -10.47 -10.39 -5.03
#